data_AF-A0A015K7U9-F1
#
_entry.id   AF-A0A015K7U9-F1
#
_cell.length_a   1.000
_cell.length_b   1.000
_cell.length_c   1.000
_cell.angle_alpha   90.00
_cell.angle_beta   90.00
_cell.angle_gamma   90.00
#
_symmetry.space_group_name_H-M   'P 1'
#
loop_
_entity.id
_entity.type
_entity.pdbx_description
1 polymer ?
#
loop_
_entity_poly.entity_id
_entity_poly.type
_entity_poly.pdbx_seq_one_letter_code
_entity_poly.pdbx_strand_id
1 'polypeptide(L)'
;MSADYGGTEIYNALKWTFENSRNDMPTTVFLITDGEVWNVNQIVELIRINEEKKNSDLRLFSLGIGDAVSHHLVESVARTGKEYAQFVTNSERMDKKVIGMLKNALKPPIKDYEITWTDNNFLESTKDKEPDMKQDINFTSDNVSSSTSDIFIDFKVQQVPYFIPPIYPDVRFIVYCILAKTSNHVKLLL
;
A
#
# COMPACT_ATOMS: atom_id res chain seq x y z
N MET A 1 36.88 -11.92 -5.53
CA MET A 1 36.05 -11.25 -4.51
C MET A 1 36.27 -11.99 -3.21
N SER A 2 36.92 -11.34 -2.23
CA SER A 2 37.01 -11.87 -0.86
C SER A 2 35.89 -11.21 -0.07
N ALA A 3 34.96 -11.98 0.47
CA ALA A 3 34.05 -11.48 1.50
C ALA A 3 34.88 -11.35 2.78
N ASP A 4 34.87 -10.18 3.42
CA ASP A 4 35.50 -9.96 4.72
C ASP A 4 34.68 -10.58 5.87
N TYR A 5 33.48 -11.11 5.55
CA TYR A 5 32.46 -11.58 6.50
C TYR A 5 32.12 -10.54 7.58
N GLY A 6 32.35 -9.26 7.29
CA GLY A 6 31.99 -8.15 8.17
C GLY A 6 30.55 -7.69 7.94
N GLY A 7 29.82 -7.42 9.02
CA GLY A 7 28.55 -6.68 9.05
C GLY A 7 27.43 -7.11 8.08
N THR A 8 26.37 -6.31 8.04
CA THR A 8 25.22 -6.50 7.15
C THR A 8 25.00 -5.21 6.35
N GLU A 9 25.43 -5.19 5.09
CA GLU A 9 25.47 -3.97 4.25
C GLU A 9 24.28 -3.86 3.26
N ILE A 10 23.06 -3.97 3.78
CA ILE A 10 21.82 -4.02 2.96
C ILE A 10 21.63 -2.76 2.10
N TYR A 11 21.94 -1.57 2.65
CA TYR A 11 21.77 -0.31 1.92
C TYR A 11 22.57 -0.30 0.61
N ASN A 12 23.85 -0.67 0.68
CA ASN A 12 24.74 -0.68 -0.47
C ASN A 12 24.33 -1.75 -1.50
N ALA A 13 23.89 -2.92 -1.03
CA ALA A 13 23.39 -3.98 -1.90
C ALA A 13 22.13 -3.56 -2.66
N LEU A 14 21.15 -2.94 -1.99
CA LEU A 14 19.93 -2.43 -2.63
C LEU A 14 20.24 -1.28 -3.58
N LYS A 15 21.11 -0.34 -3.18
CA LYS A 15 21.53 0.77 -4.04
C LYS A 15 22.14 0.26 -5.34
N TRP A 16 23.08 -0.67 -5.26
CA TRP A 16 23.69 -1.30 -6.43
C TRP A 16 22.65 -2.03 -7.29
N THR A 17 21.71 -2.74 -6.66
CA THR A 17 20.62 -3.44 -7.38
C THR A 17 19.77 -2.46 -8.18
N PHE A 18 19.39 -1.32 -7.61
CA PHE A 18 18.58 -0.33 -8.29
C PHE A 18 19.34 0.37 -9.43
N GLU A 19 20.60 0.72 -9.20
CA GLU A 19 21.48 1.34 -10.22
C GLU A 19 21.73 0.42 -11.42
N ASN A 20 21.74 -0.89 -11.22
CA ASN A 20 21.96 -1.90 -12.27
C ASN A 20 20.65 -2.51 -12.80
N SER A 21 19.50 -2.13 -12.25
CA SER A 21 18.20 -2.61 -12.73
C SER A 21 17.83 -1.95 -14.05
N ARG A 22 17.21 -2.73 -14.94
CA ARG A 22 16.73 -2.25 -16.24
C ARG A 22 15.55 -1.29 -16.06
N ASN A 23 15.54 -0.17 -16.78
CA ASN A 23 14.48 0.85 -16.71
C ASN A 23 13.29 0.56 -17.62
N ASP A 24 13.40 -0.43 -18.51
CA ASP A 24 12.37 -0.80 -19.49
C ASP A 24 11.55 -2.02 -19.07
N MET A 25 11.71 -2.51 -17.84
CA MET A 25 10.95 -3.64 -17.32
C MET A 25 10.72 -3.53 -15.81
N PRO A 26 9.66 -4.16 -15.28
CA PRO A 26 9.45 -4.28 -13.85
C PRO A 26 10.58 -5.02 -13.15
N THR A 27 10.91 -4.57 -11.94
CA THR A 27 11.97 -5.14 -11.12
C THR A 27 11.38 -5.71 -9.85
N THR A 28 11.60 -7.00 -9.60
CA THR A 28 11.26 -7.64 -8.33
C THR A 28 12.52 -8.06 -7.61
N VAL A 29 12.66 -7.67 -6.34
CA VAL A 29 13.80 -7.99 -5.48
C VAL A 29 13.33 -8.86 -4.32
N PHE A 30 14.14 -9.84 -3.95
CA PHE A 30 13.93 -10.66 -2.76
C PHE A 30 15.07 -10.38 -1.80
N LEU A 31 14.78 -9.69 -0.69
CA LEU A 31 15.73 -9.50 0.40
C LEU A 31 15.65 -10.69 1.35
N ILE A 32 16.76 -11.39 1.56
CA ILE A 32 16.85 -12.48 2.52
C ILE A 32 17.92 -12.12 3.54
N THR A 33 17.58 -12.17 4.83
CA THR A 33 18.52 -11.84 5.91
C THR A 33 18.18 -12.59 7.19
N ASP A 34 19.19 -12.90 7.99
CA ASP A 34 19.10 -13.45 9.34
C ASP A 34 19.52 -12.44 10.42
N GLY A 35 19.85 -11.21 10.02
CA GLY A 35 20.44 -10.20 10.88
C GLY A 35 19.65 -8.90 10.96
N GLU A 36 20.33 -7.87 11.44
CA GLU A 36 19.77 -6.54 11.61
C GLU A 36 20.74 -5.45 11.14
N VAL A 37 20.19 -4.25 10.93
CA VAL A 37 20.95 -3.05 10.56
C VAL A 37 20.37 -1.83 11.29
N TRP A 38 21.24 -0.85 11.56
CA TRP A 38 20.85 0.37 12.26
C TRP A 38 20.21 1.42 11.35
N ASN A 39 20.41 1.33 10.04
CA ASN A 39 20.04 2.34 9.05
C ASN A 39 18.75 2.00 8.26
N VAL A 40 17.76 1.36 8.91
CA VAL A 40 16.48 0.98 8.27
C VAL A 40 15.79 2.17 7.60
N ASN A 41 15.80 3.35 8.23
CA ASN A 41 15.16 4.55 7.66
C ASN A 41 15.81 4.98 6.34
N GLN A 42 17.14 4.87 6.22
CA GLN A 42 17.85 5.19 4.97
C GLN A 42 17.52 4.17 3.88
N ILE A 43 17.37 2.89 4.25
CA ILE A 43 16.96 1.82 3.34
C ILE A 43 15.53 2.07 2.83
N VAL A 44 14.59 2.40 3.73
CA VAL A 44 13.20 2.73 3.37
C VAL A 44 13.16 3.91 2.40
N GLU A 45 13.89 4.98 2.69
CA GLU A 45 13.93 6.16 1.81
C GLU A 45 14.53 5.83 0.44
N LEU A 46 15.61 5.03 0.41
CA LEU A 46 16.19 4.54 -0.84
C LEU A 46 15.18 3.75 -1.68
N ILE A 47 14.41 2.85 -1.06
CA ILE A 47 13.39 2.06 -1.75
C ILE A 47 12.30 2.99 -2.29
N ARG A 48 11.80 3.92 -1.48
CA ARG A 48 10.76 4.88 -1.86
C ARG A 48 11.15 5.69 -3.10
N ILE A 49 12.34 6.30 -3.09
CA ILE A 49 12.85 7.10 -4.21
C ILE A 49 12.94 6.25 -5.49
N ASN A 50 13.38 4.99 -5.39
CA ASN A 50 13.50 4.13 -6.56
C ASN A 50 12.15 3.56 -7.03
N GLU A 51 11.21 3.38 -6.13
CA GLU A 51 9.83 3.00 -6.45
C GLU A 51 9.14 4.11 -7.25
N GLU A 52 9.25 5.36 -6.81
CA GLU A 52 8.73 6.54 -7.51
C GLU A 52 9.37 6.66 -8.92
N LYS A 53 10.70 6.45 -9.04
CA LYS A 53 11.41 6.46 -10.34
C LYS A 53 10.95 5.35 -11.30
N LYS A 54 10.55 4.20 -10.77
CA LYS A 54 10.06 3.07 -11.57
C LYS A 54 8.55 3.13 -11.83
N ASN A 55 7.85 4.20 -11.43
CA ASN A 55 6.40 4.34 -11.66
C ASN A 55 5.58 3.12 -11.19
N SER A 56 5.79 2.68 -9.95
CA SER A 56 5.12 1.48 -9.39
C SER A 56 5.45 0.15 -10.08
N ASP A 57 6.63 0.05 -10.70
CA ASP A 57 7.19 -1.20 -11.24
C ASP A 57 8.35 -1.79 -10.41
N LEU A 58 8.55 -1.29 -9.19
CA LEU A 58 9.50 -1.87 -8.23
C LEU A 58 8.75 -2.61 -7.12
N ARG A 59 9.10 -3.89 -6.94
CA ARG A 59 8.50 -4.78 -5.94
C ARG A 59 9.59 -5.38 -5.06
N LEU A 60 9.42 -5.36 -3.74
CA LEU A 60 10.40 -5.98 -2.83
C LEU A 60 9.71 -6.94 -1.89
N PHE A 61 10.02 -8.23 -2.01
CA PHE A 61 9.70 -9.22 -1.00
C PHE A 61 10.84 -9.31 0.01
N SER A 62 10.54 -9.65 1.26
CA SER A 62 11.57 -9.87 2.27
C SER A 62 11.33 -11.15 3.07
N LEU A 63 12.41 -11.85 3.40
CA LEU A 63 12.43 -13.08 4.19
C LEU A 63 13.41 -12.92 5.35
N GLY A 64 12.88 -12.89 6.57
CA GLY A 64 13.69 -12.96 7.78
C GLY A 64 13.94 -14.40 8.20
N ILE A 65 15.19 -14.76 8.54
CA ILE A 65 15.58 -16.11 8.95
C ILE A 65 16.05 -16.09 10.40
N GLY A 66 15.56 -17.03 11.19
CA GLY A 66 15.94 -17.18 12.60
C GLY A 66 15.19 -16.22 13.53
N ASP A 67 15.35 -16.46 14.83
CA ASP A 67 14.57 -15.76 15.86
C ASP A 67 15.16 -14.38 16.20
N ALA A 68 16.40 -14.11 15.80
CA ALA A 68 17.12 -12.87 16.07
C ALA A 68 17.03 -11.83 14.94
N VAL A 69 16.36 -12.16 13.83
CA VAL A 69 16.23 -11.23 12.69
C VAL A 69 15.36 -10.03 13.07
N SER A 70 15.75 -8.85 12.58
CA SER A 70 14.98 -7.63 12.80
C SER A 70 13.66 -7.67 12.00
N HIS A 71 12.55 -7.89 12.71
CA HIS A 71 11.22 -7.81 12.12
C HIS A 71 10.94 -6.42 11.54
N HIS A 72 11.36 -5.36 12.25
CA HIS A 72 11.24 -3.99 11.79
C HIS A 72 11.92 -3.76 10.42
N LEU A 73 13.13 -4.28 10.23
CA LEU A 73 13.82 -4.21 8.95
C LEU A 73 13.06 -4.96 7.85
N VAL A 74 12.75 -6.24 8.08
CA VAL A 74 12.15 -7.13 7.09
C VAL A 74 10.77 -6.59 6.67
N GLU A 75 9.92 -6.22 7.61
CA GLU A 75 8.59 -5.66 7.34
C GLU A 75 8.66 -4.29 6.67
N SER A 76 9.58 -3.42 7.10
CA SER A 76 9.73 -2.08 6.50
C SER A 76 10.15 -2.16 5.04
N VAL A 77 11.05 -3.08 4.69
CA VAL A 77 11.48 -3.30 3.30
C VAL A 77 10.30 -3.78 2.45
N ALA A 78 9.59 -4.82 2.90
CA ALA A 78 8.47 -5.37 2.15
C ALA A 78 7.34 -4.35 1.94
N ARG A 79 6.94 -3.67 3.01
CA ARG A 79 5.87 -2.67 2.98
C ARG A 79 6.20 -1.51 2.04
N THR A 80 7.45 -1.00 2.11
CA THR A 80 7.88 0.08 1.22
C THR A 80 7.97 -0.38 -0.23
N GLY A 81 8.34 -1.64 -0.46
CA GLY A 81 8.34 -2.29 -1.76
C GLY A 81 6.99 -2.84 -2.22
N LYS A 82 5.88 -2.47 -1.57
CA LYS A 82 4.49 -2.82 -1.94
C LYS A 82 4.18 -4.33 -1.96
N GLU A 83 4.96 -5.12 -1.23
CA GLU A 83 4.75 -6.58 -1.08
C GLU A 83 4.73 -6.97 0.40
N TYR A 84 4.91 -8.25 0.71
CA TYR A 84 4.85 -8.79 2.05
C TYR A 84 6.17 -9.41 2.53
N ALA A 85 6.34 -9.39 3.84
CA ALA A 85 7.41 -10.07 4.55
C ALA A 85 7.00 -11.50 4.92
N GLN A 86 7.96 -12.40 4.97
CA GLN A 86 7.82 -13.69 5.65
C GLN A 86 8.99 -13.92 6.61
N PHE A 87 8.77 -14.81 7.57
CA PHE A 87 9.77 -15.21 8.54
C PHE A 87 9.90 -16.73 8.55
N VAL A 88 11.10 -17.25 8.76
CA VAL A 88 11.37 -18.69 8.91
C VAL A 88 12.13 -18.87 10.20
N THR A 89 11.52 -19.54 11.16
CA THR A 89 12.23 -19.99 12.38
C THR A 89 12.85 -21.37 12.15
N ASN A 90 13.72 -21.83 13.05
CA ASN A 90 14.48 -23.08 12.89
C ASN A 90 13.61 -24.34 12.74
N SER A 91 12.34 -24.29 13.13
CA SER A 91 11.39 -25.41 13.05
C SER A 91 10.50 -25.36 11.80
N GLU A 92 10.56 -24.29 11.01
CA GLU A 92 9.70 -24.09 9.85
C GLU A 92 10.40 -24.46 8.55
N ARG A 93 9.61 -24.92 7.56
CA ARG A 93 10.14 -25.18 6.23
C ARG A 93 10.17 -23.90 5.39
N MET A 94 11.37 -23.48 5.02
CA MET A 94 11.62 -22.31 4.16
C MET A 94 11.06 -22.48 2.74
N ASP A 95 11.03 -23.70 2.22
CA ASP A 95 10.67 -24.00 0.83
C ASP A 95 9.28 -23.50 0.43
N LYS A 96 8.25 -23.79 1.24
CA LYS A 96 6.87 -23.34 0.97
C LYS A 96 6.75 -21.82 0.95
N LYS A 97 7.49 -21.14 1.84
CA LYS A 97 7.50 -19.68 1.97
C LYS A 97 8.11 -19.03 0.74
N VAL A 98 9.31 -19.48 0.36
CA VAL A 98 10.02 -19.00 -0.84
C VAL A 98 9.26 -19.29 -2.12
N ILE A 99 8.71 -20.52 -2.28
CA ILE A 99 7.91 -20.87 -3.47
C ILE A 99 6.66 -20.00 -3.55
N GLY A 100 5.99 -19.72 -2.44
CA GLY A 100 4.84 -18.82 -2.39
C GLY A 100 5.19 -17.40 -2.83
N MET A 101 6.29 -16.85 -2.33
CA MET A 101 6.80 -15.53 -2.72
C MET A 101 7.15 -15.49 -4.22
N LEU A 102 7.84 -16.51 -4.74
CA LEU A 102 8.18 -16.59 -6.16
C LEU A 102 6.93 -16.65 -7.05
N LYS A 103 5.93 -17.47 -6.68
CA LYS A 103 4.65 -17.51 -7.40
C LYS A 103 3.97 -16.15 -7.45
N ASN A 104 4.01 -15.38 -6.37
CA ASN A 104 3.41 -14.05 -6.32
C ASN A 104 4.22 -12.98 -7.09
N ALA A 105 5.55 -13.11 -7.11
CA ALA A 105 6.42 -12.24 -7.89
C ALA A 105 6.23 -12.39 -9.41
N LEU A 106 5.94 -13.61 -9.88
CA LEU A 106 5.73 -13.89 -11.31
C LEU A 106 4.38 -13.42 -11.83
N LYS A 107 3.45 -13.03 -10.95
CA LYS A 107 2.13 -12.56 -11.37
C LYS A 107 2.22 -11.13 -11.90
N PRO A 108 1.66 -10.85 -13.08
CA PRO A 108 1.57 -9.49 -13.57
C PRO A 108 0.60 -8.68 -12.69
N PRO A 109 0.90 -7.40 -12.41
CA PRO A 109 -0.04 -6.51 -11.76
C PRO A 109 -1.19 -6.14 -12.71
N ILE A 110 -2.38 -5.97 -12.16
CA ILE A 110 -3.48 -5.24 -12.78
C ILE A 110 -3.27 -3.76 -12.44
N LYS A 111 -3.08 -2.97 -13.48
CA LYS A 111 -2.92 -1.50 -13.42
C LYS A 111 -4.06 -0.85 -14.21
N ASP A 112 -4.20 0.46 -14.05
CA ASP A 112 -5.09 1.29 -14.87
C ASP A 112 -6.57 0.85 -14.85
N TYR A 113 -7.08 0.52 -13.66
CA TYR A 113 -8.50 0.23 -13.44
C TYR A 113 -9.26 1.47 -12.97
N GLU A 114 -10.56 1.49 -13.22
CA GLU A 114 -11.48 2.52 -12.75
C GLU A 114 -12.55 1.88 -11.86
N ILE A 115 -12.74 2.44 -10.65
CA ILE A 115 -13.84 2.02 -9.77
C ILE A 115 -14.92 3.10 -9.78
N THR A 116 -16.06 2.78 -10.38
CA THR A 116 -17.22 3.66 -10.42
C THR A 116 -18.27 3.21 -9.41
N TRP A 117 -18.55 4.03 -8.39
CA TRP A 117 -19.53 3.67 -7.36
C TRP A 117 -20.98 3.98 -7.76
N THR A 118 -21.19 5.03 -8.55
CA THR A 118 -22.51 5.54 -8.99
C THR A 118 -22.45 6.01 -10.44
N ASP A 119 -23.55 5.92 -11.20
CA ASP A 119 -23.61 6.42 -12.58
C ASP A 119 -23.46 7.96 -12.63
N ASN A 120 -22.71 8.48 -13.61
CA ASN A 120 -22.39 9.92 -13.77
C ASN A 120 -23.61 10.85 -13.85
N ASN A 121 -24.79 10.32 -14.21
CA ASN A 121 -26.05 11.08 -14.29
C ASN A 121 -26.60 11.53 -12.92
N PHE A 122 -26.04 11.03 -11.81
CA PHE A 122 -26.50 11.42 -10.47
C PHE A 122 -26.00 12.81 -10.05
N LEU A 123 -24.81 13.20 -10.51
CA LEU A 123 -24.09 14.42 -10.09
C LEU A 123 -24.66 15.72 -10.69
N GLU A 124 -25.46 15.63 -11.75
CA GLU A 124 -26.12 16.81 -12.34
C GLU A 124 -27.43 17.17 -11.64
N SER A 125 -28.00 16.25 -10.84
CA SER A 125 -29.31 16.45 -10.19
C SER A 125 -29.25 17.28 -8.90
N THR A 126 -28.06 17.57 -8.37
CA THR A 126 -27.87 18.28 -7.08
C THR A 126 -27.35 19.71 -7.21
N LYS A 127 -27.12 20.22 -8.43
CA LYS A 127 -26.56 21.57 -8.66
C LYS A 127 -27.49 22.74 -8.30
N ASP A 128 -28.75 22.49 -7.95
CA ASP A 128 -29.77 23.55 -7.84
C ASP A 128 -30.08 24.03 -6.40
N LYS A 129 -29.23 23.78 -5.40
CA LYS A 129 -29.46 24.32 -4.04
C LYS A 129 -28.18 24.81 -3.38
N GLU A 130 -27.95 26.13 -3.45
CA GLU A 130 -27.00 26.81 -2.54
C GLU A 130 -27.52 26.71 -1.09
N PRO A 131 -26.72 26.22 -0.12
CA PRO A 131 -27.03 26.36 1.28
C PRO A 131 -26.41 27.65 1.83
N ASP A 132 -27.29 28.56 2.23
CA ASP A 132 -26.99 29.83 2.88
C ASP A 132 -26.92 29.58 4.41
N MET A 133 -25.73 29.44 5.00
CA MET A 133 -25.49 29.77 6.42
C MET A 133 -24.03 29.64 6.86
N LYS A 134 -23.48 30.74 7.37
CA LYS A 134 -22.28 30.76 8.22
C LYS A 134 -22.63 30.18 9.59
N GLN A 135 -21.86 29.21 10.09
CA GLN A 135 -21.85 28.87 11.52
C GLN A 135 -20.41 28.74 12.02
N ASP A 136 -20.07 29.60 12.98
CA ASP A 136 -18.86 29.50 13.79
C ASP A 136 -19.05 28.40 14.84
N ILE A 137 -18.19 27.39 14.82
CA ILE A 137 -18.21 26.24 15.74
C ILE A 137 -17.42 26.57 17.01
N ASN A 138 -18.10 26.71 18.14
CA ASN A 138 -17.50 26.77 19.48
C ASN A 138 -17.67 25.42 20.20
N PHE A 139 -16.56 24.88 20.70
CA PHE A 139 -16.42 23.50 21.21
C PHE A 139 -16.77 23.28 22.69
N THR A 140 -17.38 24.27 23.37
CA THR A 140 -17.65 24.16 24.81
C THR A 140 -19.02 24.73 25.17
N SER A 141 -20.07 23.93 25.00
CA SER A 141 -21.30 24.06 25.80
C SER A 141 -22.15 22.79 25.73
N ASP A 142 -22.41 22.19 26.90
CA ASP A 142 -23.30 21.05 27.10
C ASP A 142 -24.77 21.51 27.10
N ASN A 143 -25.36 21.71 25.92
CA ASN A 143 -26.80 21.84 25.79
C ASN A 143 -27.31 21.04 24.59
N VAL A 144 -27.88 19.87 24.90
CA VAL A 144 -28.54 18.98 23.96
C VAL A 144 -29.88 19.59 23.56
N SER A 145 -29.92 20.20 22.37
CA SER A 145 -31.10 20.19 21.51
C SER A 145 -30.66 19.59 20.17
N SER A 146 -31.02 18.33 19.97
CA SER A 146 -30.70 17.59 18.75
C SER A 146 -31.53 18.10 17.58
N SER A 147 -31.08 19.16 16.92
CA SER A 147 -31.39 19.35 15.51
C SER A 147 -30.56 18.34 14.73
N THR A 148 -31.18 17.25 14.29
CA THR A 148 -30.61 16.29 13.34
C THR A 148 -30.50 16.91 11.94
N SER A 149 -30.03 18.15 11.85
CA SER A 149 -29.73 18.82 10.60
C SER A 149 -28.41 18.27 10.10
N ASP A 150 -28.53 17.17 9.35
CA ASP A 150 -27.71 16.84 8.19
C ASP A 150 -26.22 17.19 8.34
N ILE A 151 -25.53 16.52 9.25
CA ILE A 151 -24.05 16.47 9.29
C ILE A 151 -23.50 15.81 7.99
N PHE A 152 -24.38 15.28 7.15
CA PHE A 152 -24.09 14.61 5.88
C PHE A 152 -24.42 15.48 4.65
N ILE A 153 -24.36 16.82 4.77
CA ILE A 153 -24.47 17.70 3.61
C ILE A 153 -23.19 17.54 2.76
N ASP A 154 -23.38 16.90 1.60
CA ASP A 154 -22.46 16.86 0.45
C ASP A 154 -21.25 15.91 0.48
N PHE A 155 -21.42 14.66 0.92
CA PHE A 155 -20.42 13.62 0.65
C PHE A 155 -20.55 13.08 -0.77
N LYS A 156 -19.85 13.74 -1.70
CA LYS A 156 -19.39 13.20 -2.96
C LYS A 156 -18.47 11.99 -2.66
N VAL A 157 -19.04 10.79 -2.56
CA VAL A 157 -18.38 9.45 -2.50
C VAL A 157 -17.05 9.41 -1.72
N GLN A 158 -17.07 8.91 -0.48
CA GLN A 158 -15.83 8.69 0.29
C GLN A 158 -15.40 7.23 0.24
N GLN A 159 -14.21 6.95 -0.31
CA GLN A 159 -13.65 5.59 -0.40
C GLN A 159 -12.39 5.39 0.44
N VAL A 160 -12.16 4.14 0.86
CA VAL A 160 -10.89 3.69 1.46
C VAL A 160 -10.47 2.33 0.87
N PRO A 161 -9.21 2.15 0.46
CA PRO A 161 -8.16 3.18 0.43
C PRO A 161 -8.44 4.28 -0.60
N TYR A 162 -7.98 5.50 -0.31
CA TYR A 162 -8.16 6.65 -1.21
C TYR A 162 -7.39 6.44 -2.52
N PHE A 163 -6.11 6.10 -2.41
CA PHE A 163 -5.28 5.65 -3.53
C PHE A 163 -5.25 4.13 -3.55
N ILE A 164 -5.63 3.56 -4.69
CA ILE A 164 -5.66 2.12 -4.86
C ILE A 164 -4.35 1.68 -5.53
N PRO A 165 -3.56 0.78 -4.92
CA PRO A 165 -2.30 0.31 -5.50
C PRO A 165 -2.54 -0.69 -6.64
N PRO A 166 -1.50 -1.07 -7.41
CA PRO A 166 -1.59 -2.19 -8.34
C PRO A 166 -2.14 -3.46 -7.66
N ILE A 167 -3.03 -4.17 -8.33
CA ILE A 167 -3.71 -5.35 -7.78
C ILE A 167 -3.04 -6.61 -8.33
N TYR A 168 -2.79 -7.61 -7.48
CA TYR A 168 -2.19 -8.87 -7.89
C TYR A 168 -3.22 -10.02 -7.86
N PRO A 169 -3.17 -10.95 -8.83
CA PRO A 169 -4.02 -12.14 -8.82
C PRO A 169 -3.92 -12.96 -7.53
N ASP A 170 -5.04 -13.56 -7.12
CA ASP A 170 -5.24 -14.33 -5.88
C ASP A 170 -5.04 -13.55 -4.57
N VAL A 171 -4.93 -12.22 -4.61
CA VAL A 171 -4.97 -11.36 -3.44
C VAL A 171 -6.38 -10.80 -3.29
N ARG A 172 -6.96 -10.94 -2.09
CA ARG A 172 -8.23 -10.29 -1.78
C ARG A 172 -7.97 -8.81 -1.54
N PHE A 173 -8.46 -7.98 -2.45
CA PHE A 173 -8.47 -6.53 -2.30
C PHE A 173 -9.88 -6.06 -1.94
N ILE A 174 -10.00 -5.21 -0.92
CA ILE A 174 -11.29 -4.71 -0.40
C ILE A 174 -11.26 -3.19 -0.44
N VAL A 175 -12.27 -2.60 -1.07
CA VAL A 175 -12.53 -1.16 -1.03
C VAL A 175 -13.84 -0.94 -0.33
N TYR A 176 -13.84 -0.02 0.64
CA TYR A 176 -15.05 0.44 1.29
C TYR A 176 -15.43 1.81 0.72
N CYS A 177 -16.73 2.05 0.60
CA CYS A 177 -17.26 3.34 0.18
C CYS A 177 -18.45 3.73 1.07
N ILE A 178 -18.50 5.00 1.46
CA ILE A 178 -19.65 5.62 2.10
C ILE A 178 -20.43 6.36 1.01
N LEU A 179 -21.68 5.94 0.79
CA LEU A 179 -22.60 6.55 -0.17
C LEU A 179 -23.70 7.31 0.59
N ALA A 180 -24.07 8.49 0.10
CA ALA A 180 -25.27 9.17 0.55
C ALA A 180 -26.50 8.31 0.24
N LYS A 181 -27.54 8.41 1.07
CA LYS A 181 -28.71 7.50 1.14
C LYS A 181 -29.65 7.53 -0.09
N THR A 182 -29.15 7.81 -1.28
CA THR A 182 -29.98 8.10 -2.47
C THR A 182 -29.71 7.20 -3.69
N SER A 183 -28.77 6.26 -3.66
CA SER A 183 -28.39 5.49 -4.86
C SER A 183 -28.63 3.99 -4.74
N ASN A 184 -29.51 3.46 -5.59
CA ASN A 184 -29.59 2.04 -5.95
C ASN A 184 -28.56 1.77 -7.06
N HIS A 185 -27.78 0.69 -6.90
CA HIS A 185 -26.84 0.08 -7.86
C HIS A 185 -25.38 0.58 -7.84
N VAL A 186 -24.49 -0.34 -7.43
CA VAL A 186 -23.02 -0.25 -7.59
C VAL A 186 -22.63 -1.17 -8.74
N LYS A 187 -21.77 -0.71 -9.67
CA LYS A 187 -21.21 -1.52 -10.77
C LYS A 187 -19.69 -1.47 -10.74
N LEU A 188 -19.03 -2.63 -10.72
CA LEU A 188 -17.59 -2.73 -10.90
C LEU A 188 -17.28 -3.09 -12.36
N LEU A 189 -16.48 -2.28 -13.04
CA LEU A 189 -15.88 -2.61 -14.35
C LEU A 189 -14.42 -2.99 -14.09
N LEU A 190 -14.01 -4.17 -14.55
CA LEU A 190 -12.64 -4.70 -14.46
C LEU A 190 -11.97 -4.64 -15.83
#